data_AF-A0A7X8QEL9-F1
#
_entry.id   AF-A0A7X8QEL9-F1
#
_cell.length_a   1.000
_cell.length_b   1.000
_cell.length_c   1.000
_cell.angle_alpha   90.00
_cell.angle_beta   90.00
_cell.angle_gamma   90.00
#
_symmetry.space_group_name_H-M   'P 1'
#
loop_
_entity.id
_entity.type
_entity.pdbx_description
1 polymer ?
#
loop_
_entity_poly.entity_id
_entity_poly.type
_entity_poly.pdbx_seq_one_letter_code
_entity_poly.pdbx_strand_id
1 'polypeptide(L)'
;MSVNNELFEEAKRMVASGEYACVVIRDNMISDQMEGKGIVPVLLLFEGRRLKDAVVVDKIVGKASAMIFALGGVTEVYGEVMSMPALAFLAQAGIKATCGQFVNAIENREGTGTCPMEMAVMDIDNAEEAYPALKAKIAELKEKAEKEQKAASETTTQPEETTDEEDVELEYCWYCGKQIPAGQEECPSCADLL
;
A
#
# COMPACT_ATOMS: atom_id res chain seq x y z
N MET A 1 -15.01 19.85 -8.03
CA MET A 1 -14.00 20.89 -8.26
C MET A 1 -12.99 20.34 -9.26
N SER A 2 -12.50 21.13 -10.21
CA SER A 2 -11.46 20.67 -11.14
C SER A 2 -10.10 20.94 -10.51
N VAL A 3 -9.28 19.90 -10.35
CA VAL A 3 -7.89 20.02 -9.88
C VAL A 3 -7.07 20.83 -10.89
N ASN A 4 -6.11 21.64 -10.43
CA ASN A 4 -5.15 22.29 -11.32
C ASN A 4 -4.37 21.23 -12.11
N ASN A 5 -4.40 21.35 -13.43
CA ASN A 5 -3.74 20.43 -14.36
C ASN A 5 -2.23 20.26 -14.06
N GLU A 6 -1.54 21.33 -13.64
CA GLU A 6 -0.11 21.26 -13.30
C GLU A 6 0.16 20.36 -12.09
N LEU A 7 -0.69 20.44 -11.05
CA LEU A 7 -0.57 19.58 -9.87
C LEU A 7 -0.88 18.13 -10.18
N PHE A 8 -1.87 17.90 -11.03
CA PHE A 8 -2.21 16.55 -11.46
C PHE A 8 -1.07 15.89 -12.25
N GLU A 9 -0.47 16.63 -13.18
CA GLU A 9 0.71 16.15 -13.92
C GLU A 9 1.94 15.96 -13.03
N GLU A 10 2.13 16.79 -12.00
CA GLU A 10 3.19 16.59 -11.01
C GLU A 10 2.97 15.31 -10.19
N ALA A 11 1.76 15.09 -9.68
CA ALA A 11 1.42 13.86 -8.96
C ALA A 11 1.62 12.61 -9.84
N LYS A 12 1.27 12.69 -11.13
CA LYS A 12 1.55 11.62 -12.10
C LYS A 12 3.05 11.37 -12.25
N ARG A 13 3.88 12.41 -12.34
CA ARG A 13 5.34 12.26 -12.41
C ARG A 13 5.91 11.59 -11.17
N MET A 14 5.49 12.01 -9.98
CA MET A 14 5.87 11.43 -8.69
C MET A 14 5.59 9.92 -8.61
N VAL A 15 4.44 9.47 -9.13
CA VAL A 15 4.08 8.05 -9.17
C VAL A 15 4.79 7.31 -10.30
N ALA A 16 4.94 7.94 -11.47
CA ALA A 16 5.61 7.35 -12.61
C ALA A 16 7.10 7.07 -12.33
N SER A 17 7.79 8.01 -11.66
CA SER A 17 9.21 7.87 -11.24
C SER A 17 9.42 6.79 -10.19
N GLY A 18 8.36 6.38 -9.49
CA GLY A 18 8.42 5.41 -8.40
C GLY A 18 8.83 6.01 -7.05
N GLU A 19 8.86 7.34 -6.93
CA GLU A 19 9.09 8.04 -5.67
C GLU A 19 7.98 7.74 -4.67
N TYR A 20 6.71 7.75 -5.14
CA TYR A 20 5.55 7.40 -4.32
C TYR A 20 4.68 6.35 -4.99
N ALA A 21 4.03 5.52 -4.17
CA ALA A 21 3.06 4.54 -4.63
C ALA A 21 1.68 5.19 -4.84
N CYS A 22 1.31 6.15 -3.99
CA CYS A 22 0.03 6.85 -4.05
C CYS A 22 0.20 8.31 -3.60
N VAL A 23 -0.41 9.23 -4.34
CA VAL A 23 -0.42 10.67 -4.08
C VAL A 23 -1.86 11.15 -4.00
N VAL A 24 -2.18 11.96 -2.99
CA VAL A 24 -3.52 12.50 -2.75
C VAL A 24 -3.51 14.00 -2.99
N ILE A 25 -4.47 14.46 -3.78
CA ILE A 25 -4.69 15.88 -4.06
C ILE A 25 -6.04 16.28 -3.48
N ARG A 26 -6.04 17.32 -2.65
CA ARG A 26 -7.25 17.93 -2.08
C ARG A 26 -7.07 19.44 -2.05
N ASP A 27 -8.15 20.19 -2.25
CA ASP A 27 -8.15 21.66 -2.15
C ASP A 27 -7.04 22.33 -2.99
N ASN A 28 -6.77 21.75 -4.16
CA ASN A 28 -5.74 22.20 -5.09
C ASN A 28 -4.32 22.21 -4.50
N MET A 29 -4.00 21.21 -3.68
CA MET A 29 -2.66 20.92 -3.20
C MET A 29 -2.45 19.41 -3.06
N ILE A 30 -1.18 18.98 -3.11
CA ILE A 30 -0.83 17.61 -2.74
C ILE A 30 -0.90 17.53 -1.21
N SER A 31 -1.90 16.82 -0.68
CA SER A 31 -2.14 16.72 0.77
C SER A 31 -1.39 15.57 1.42
N ASP A 32 -1.09 14.51 0.67
CA ASP A 32 -0.42 13.31 1.15
C ASP A 32 0.38 12.65 0.02
N GLN A 33 1.52 12.07 0.38
CA GLN A 33 2.29 11.17 -0.48
C GLN A 33 2.62 9.91 0.33
N MET A 34 2.44 8.75 -0.28
CA MET A 34 2.64 7.47 0.39
C MET A 34 3.60 6.59 -0.40
N GLU A 35 4.67 6.19 0.27
CA GLU A 35 5.55 5.12 -0.18
C GLU A 35 5.00 3.74 0.23
N GLY A 36 5.52 2.70 -0.40
CA GLY A 36 5.23 1.31 -0.02
C GLY A 36 4.84 0.43 -1.20
N LYS A 37 4.30 -0.75 -0.89
CA LYS A 37 3.98 -1.78 -1.88
C LYS A 37 2.61 -2.39 -1.66
N GLY A 38 1.98 -2.81 -2.74
CA GLY A 38 0.64 -3.39 -2.71
C GLY A 38 -0.38 -2.38 -2.20
N ILE A 39 -1.42 -2.86 -1.51
CA ILE A 39 -2.54 -2.01 -1.07
C ILE A 39 -2.27 -1.24 0.25
N VAL A 40 -1.16 -1.51 0.92
CA VAL A 40 -0.87 -0.92 2.24
C VAL A 40 -0.92 0.62 2.25
N PRO A 41 -0.30 1.34 1.29
CA PRO A 41 -0.39 2.80 1.21
C PRO A 41 -1.84 3.32 1.23
N VAL A 42 -2.71 2.68 0.43
CA VAL A 42 -4.12 3.02 0.31
C VAL A 42 -4.89 2.76 1.60
N LEU A 43 -4.62 1.64 2.28
CA LEU A 43 -5.26 1.33 3.57
C LEU A 43 -4.88 2.33 4.65
N LEU A 44 -3.62 2.76 4.70
CA LEU A 44 -3.17 3.76 5.68
C LEU A 44 -3.84 5.13 5.43
N LEU A 45 -3.97 5.54 4.18
CA LEU A 45 -4.73 6.75 3.82
C LEU A 45 -6.19 6.66 4.23
N PHE A 46 -6.81 5.50 4.03
CA PHE A 46 -8.19 5.26 4.43
C PHE A 46 -8.36 5.29 5.96
N GLU A 47 -7.53 4.54 6.69
CA GLU A 47 -7.52 4.49 8.16
C GLU A 47 -7.28 5.89 8.77
N GLY A 48 -6.39 6.68 8.16
CA GLY A 48 -6.12 8.07 8.53
C GLY A 48 -7.18 9.09 8.07
N ARG A 49 -8.27 8.63 7.43
CA ARG A 49 -9.35 9.49 6.88
C ARG A 49 -8.85 10.56 5.91
N ARG A 50 -7.81 10.23 5.13
CA ARG A 50 -7.13 11.15 4.21
C ARG A 50 -7.70 11.12 2.79
N LEU A 51 -8.77 10.38 2.52
CA LEU A 51 -9.29 10.17 1.16
C LEU A 51 -10.54 10.98 0.79
N LYS A 52 -11.26 11.53 1.77
CA LYS A 52 -12.54 12.20 1.51
C LYS A 52 -12.38 13.40 0.60
N ASP A 53 -13.27 13.52 -0.40
CA ASP A 53 -13.33 14.63 -1.37
C ASP A 53 -12.00 14.85 -2.12
N ALA A 54 -11.16 13.81 -2.22
CA ALA A 54 -9.85 13.90 -2.83
C ALA A 54 -9.84 13.42 -4.29
N VAL A 55 -8.76 13.76 -4.98
CA VAL A 55 -8.31 13.13 -6.23
C VAL A 55 -7.07 12.31 -5.92
N VAL A 56 -7.02 11.06 -6.38
CA VAL A 56 -5.92 10.13 -6.09
C VAL A 56 -5.17 9.80 -7.35
N VAL A 57 -3.85 9.79 -7.28
CA VAL A 57 -2.94 9.25 -8.31
C VAL A 57 -2.20 8.07 -7.69
N ASP A 58 -2.41 6.86 -8.21
CA ASP A 58 -1.83 5.62 -7.67
C ASP A 58 -1.07 4.85 -8.75
N LYS A 59 -0.04 4.11 -8.35
CA LYS A 59 0.76 3.28 -9.25
C LYS A 59 -0.05 2.12 -9.83
N ILE A 60 -0.83 1.42 -9.00
CA ILE A 60 -1.56 0.22 -9.42
C ILE A 60 -2.95 0.22 -8.79
N VAL A 61 -3.96 0.43 -9.63
CA VAL A 61 -5.37 0.45 -9.22
C VAL A 61 -6.05 -0.86 -9.63
N GLY A 62 -6.07 -1.82 -8.70
CA GLY A 62 -6.93 -3.00 -8.76
C GLY A 62 -8.30 -2.77 -8.14
N LYS A 63 -9.23 -3.73 -8.28
CA LYS A 63 -10.59 -3.64 -7.67
C LYS A 63 -10.50 -3.38 -6.16
N ALA A 64 -9.53 -4.00 -5.50
CA ALA A 64 -9.27 -3.81 -4.07
C ALA A 64 -9.03 -2.34 -3.69
N SER A 65 -8.10 -1.65 -4.37
CA SER A 65 -7.83 -0.23 -4.11
C SER A 65 -9.03 0.63 -4.50
N ALA A 66 -9.68 0.34 -5.64
CA ALA A 66 -10.87 1.06 -6.09
C ALA A 66 -12.02 1.05 -5.07
N MET A 67 -12.27 -0.10 -4.42
CA MET A 67 -13.28 -0.21 -3.37
C MET A 67 -12.93 0.63 -2.13
N ILE A 68 -11.65 0.67 -1.74
CA ILE A 68 -11.20 1.52 -0.64
C ILE A 68 -11.29 3.00 -1.00
N PHE A 69 -10.99 3.40 -2.23
CA PHE A 69 -11.17 4.77 -2.70
C PHE A 69 -12.65 5.18 -2.66
N ALA A 70 -13.55 4.31 -3.10
CA ALA A 70 -14.99 4.55 -3.01
C ALA A 70 -15.46 4.69 -1.56
N LEU A 71 -15.07 3.75 -0.69
CA LEU A 71 -15.38 3.80 0.74
C LEU A 71 -14.80 5.06 1.41
N GLY A 72 -13.63 5.50 0.97
CA GLY A 72 -12.94 6.70 1.44
C GLY A 72 -13.52 8.01 0.93
N GLY A 73 -14.47 8.00 -0.01
CA GLY A 73 -15.08 9.19 -0.58
C GLY A 73 -14.19 9.94 -1.58
N VAL A 74 -13.34 9.21 -2.31
CA VAL A 74 -12.55 9.77 -3.41
C VAL A 74 -13.46 10.16 -4.57
N THR A 75 -13.15 11.28 -5.23
CA THR A 75 -13.96 11.84 -6.33
C THR A 75 -13.39 11.52 -7.72
N GLU A 76 -12.08 11.33 -7.81
CA GLU A 76 -11.38 11.02 -9.05
C GLU A 76 -10.11 10.20 -8.77
N VAL A 77 -9.84 9.21 -9.62
CA VAL A 77 -8.71 8.30 -9.51
C VAL A 77 -7.96 8.27 -10.85
N TYR A 78 -6.66 8.45 -10.80
CA TYR A 78 -5.73 8.05 -11.85
C TYR A 78 -4.93 6.84 -11.41
N GLY A 79 -4.88 5.81 -12.24
CA GLY A 79 -3.95 4.69 -12.07
C GLY A 79 -2.88 4.70 -13.14
N GLU A 80 -1.60 4.62 -12.81
CA GLU A 80 -0.57 4.39 -13.83
C GLU A 80 -0.85 3.05 -14.56
N VAL A 81 -1.22 2.03 -13.79
CA VAL A 81 -1.86 0.79 -14.28
C VAL A 81 -3.21 0.61 -13.61
N MET A 82 -4.25 0.28 -14.36
CA MET A 82 -5.60 0.01 -13.82
C MET A 82 -6.19 -1.27 -14.40
N SER A 83 -6.82 -2.10 -13.54
CA SER A 83 -7.49 -3.32 -14.00
C SER A 83 -8.92 -3.09 -14.47
N MET A 84 -9.40 -3.96 -15.35
CA MET A 84 -10.79 -3.94 -15.84
C MET A 84 -11.83 -4.01 -14.71
N PRO A 85 -11.68 -4.89 -13.70
CA PRO A 85 -12.58 -4.89 -12.54
C PRO A 85 -12.57 -3.57 -11.75
N ALA A 86 -11.41 -2.90 -11.65
CA ALA A 86 -11.29 -1.61 -10.96
C ALA A 86 -12.06 -0.51 -11.71
N LEU A 87 -11.84 -0.40 -13.02
CA LEU A 87 -12.51 0.60 -13.85
C LEU A 87 -14.04 0.41 -13.83
N ALA A 88 -14.51 -0.84 -13.96
CA ALA A 88 -15.93 -1.16 -13.90
C ALA A 88 -16.54 -0.77 -12.56
N PHE A 89 -15.87 -1.08 -11.45
CA PHE A 89 -16.32 -0.73 -10.11
C PHE A 89 -16.36 0.80 -9.89
N LEU A 90 -15.29 1.53 -10.25
CA LEU A 90 -15.24 2.99 -10.11
C LEU A 90 -16.35 3.68 -10.91
N ALA A 91 -16.62 3.21 -12.13
CA ALA A 91 -17.71 3.73 -12.96
C ALA A 91 -19.08 3.50 -12.30
N GLN A 92 -19.33 2.31 -11.74
CA GLN A 92 -20.56 2.02 -10.99
C GLN A 92 -20.69 2.89 -9.73
N ALA A 93 -19.58 3.16 -9.06
CA ALA A 93 -19.53 4.04 -7.90
C ALA A 93 -19.64 5.54 -8.24
N GLY A 94 -19.70 5.91 -9.53
CA GLY A 94 -19.78 7.30 -9.97
C GLY A 94 -18.47 8.08 -9.79
N ILE A 95 -17.34 7.39 -9.67
CA ILE A 95 -16.01 7.97 -9.47
C ILE A 95 -15.33 8.10 -10.83
N LYS A 96 -14.79 9.29 -11.12
CA LYS A 96 -14.04 9.51 -12.35
C LYS A 96 -12.75 8.69 -12.31
N ALA A 97 -12.48 7.94 -13.37
CA ALA A 97 -11.32 7.08 -13.45
C ALA A 97 -10.60 7.27 -14.79
N THR A 98 -9.29 7.47 -14.73
CA THR A 98 -8.40 7.48 -15.90
C THR A 98 -7.15 6.66 -15.60
N CYS A 99 -6.44 6.23 -16.64
CA CYS A 99 -5.22 5.46 -16.45
C CYS A 99 -4.20 5.63 -17.58
N GLY A 100 -2.94 5.36 -17.28
CA GLY A 100 -1.87 5.27 -18.30
C GLY A 100 -1.96 3.97 -19.09
N GLN A 101 -2.02 2.84 -18.38
CA GLN A 101 -2.16 1.51 -18.95
C GLN A 101 -3.37 0.77 -18.38
N PHE A 102 -4.10 0.09 -19.24
CA PHE A 102 -5.22 -0.77 -18.89
C PHE A 102 -4.84 -2.25 -18.99
N VAL A 103 -5.26 -3.06 -18.02
CA VAL A 103 -5.00 -4.51 -17.97
C VAL A 103 -6.24 -5.30 -17.57
N ASN A 104 -6.29 -6.59 -17.89
CA ASN A 104 -7.46 -7.43 -17.55
C ASN A 104 -7.57 -7.68 -16.03
N ALA A 105 -6.44 -7.90 -15.36
CA ALA A 105 -6.37 -8.12 -13.91
C ALA A 105 -5.00 -7.67 -13.38
N ILE A 106 -4.93 -7.29 -12.11
CA ILE A 106 -3.63 -7.08 -11.45
C ILE A 106 -3.04 -8.44 -11.08
N GLU A 107 -1.79 -8.67 -11.49
CA GLU A 107 -1.05 -9.88 -11.19
C GLU A 107 -0.41 -9.83 -9.80
N ASN A 108 -0.13 -11.01 -9.23
CA ASN A 108 0.64 -11.13 -8.02
C ASN A 108 2.12 -10.74 -8.28
N ARG A 109 2.90 -10.57 -7.20
CA ARG A 109 4.30 -10.13 -7.31
C ARG A 109 5.19 -11.11 -8.08
N GLU A 110 4.81 -12.38 -8.13
CA GLU A 110 5.55 -13.45 -8.79
C GLU A 110 5.19 -13.58 -10.27
N GLY A 111 4.14 -12.90 -10.75
CA GLY A 111 3.62 -13.05 -12.11
C GLY A 111 3.00 -14.43 -12.38
N THR A 112 2.66 -15.18 -11.33
CA THR A 112 2.16 -16.57 -11.43
C THR A 112 0.64 -16.65 -11.42
N GLY A 113 -0.05 -15.54 -11.17
CA GLY A 113 -1.51 -15.49 -11.14
C GLY A 113 -2.05 -14.15 -10.65
N THR A 114 -3.36 -14.08 -10.42
CA THR A 114 -4.05 -12.86 -9.97
C THR A 114 -3.60 -12.45 -8.56
N CYS A 115 -3.47 -11.15 -8.33
CA CYS A 115 -3.16 -10.56 -7.04
C CYS A 115 -4.13 -11.09 -5.96
N PRO A 116 -3.62 -11.60 -4.82
CA PRO A 116 -4.48 -12.11 -3.74
C PRO A 116 -5.47 -11.08 -3.20
N MET A 117 -5.11 -9.78 -3.26
CA MET A 117 -5.98 -8.70 -2.82
C MET A 117 -7.14 -8.49 -3.80
N GLU A 118 -6.89 -8.63 -5.11
CA GLU A 118 -7.93 -8.53 -6.14
C GLU A 118 -8.91 -9.71 -6.04
N MET A 119 -8.38 -10.92 -5.79
CA MET A 119 -9.19 -12.11 -5.54
C MET A 119 -10.08 -11.97 -4.30
N ALA A 120 -9.56 -11.36 -3.22
CA ALA A 120 -10.29 -11.22 -1.96
C ALA A 120 -11.57 -10.38 -2.07
N VAL A 121 -11.68 -9.54 -3.10
CA VAL A 121 -12.84 -8.67 -3.34
C VAL A 121 -13.52 -8.92 -4.68
N MET A 122 -13.16 -10.00 -5.37
CA MET A 122 -13.65 -10.28 -6.73
C MET A 122 -15.17 -10.30 -6.78
N ASP A 123 -15.80 -10.98 -5.82
CA ASP A 123 -17.26 -11.16 -5.73
C ASP A 123 -17.93 -10.18 -4.76
N ILE A 124 -17.21 -9.17 -4.28
CA ILE A 124 -17.76 -8.15 -3.39
C ILE A 124 -18.18 -6.93 -4.22
N ASP A 125 -19.44 -6.54 -4.10
CA ASP A 125 -19.99 -5.36 -4.78
C ASP A 125 -20.18 -4.16 -3.84
N ASN A 126 -20.34 -4.40 -2.53
CA ASN A 126 -20.46 -3.34 -1.54
C ASN A 126 -19.07 -2.90 -1.04
N ALA A 127 -18.75 -1.62 -1.18
CA ALA A 127 -17.49 -1.03 -0.71
C ALA A 127 -17.26 -1.22 0.80
N GLU A 128 -18.34 -1.22 1.61
CA GLU A 128 -18.24 -1.37 3.08
C GLU A 128 -17.68 -2.73 3.51
N GLU A 129 -17.84 -3.76 2.67
CA GLU A 129 -17.35 -5.11 2.93
C GLU A 129 -15.88 -5.30 2.53
N ALA A 130 -15.33 -4.38 1.71
CA ALA A 130 -13.98 -4.51 1.17
C ALA A 130 -12.91 -4.40 2.26
N TYR A 131 -12.97 -3.37 3.10
CA TYR A 131 -11.95 -3.14 4.13
C TYR A 131 -11.75 -4.34 5.09
N PRO A 132 -12.80 -4.92 5.71
CA PRO A 132 -12.62 -6.09 6.57
C PRO A 132 -12.09 -7.32 5.79
N ALA A 133 -12.58 -7.57 4.57
CA ALA A 133 -12.10 -8.67 3.73
C ALA A 133 -10.60 -8.54 3.40
N LEU A 134 -10.16 -7.32 3.07
CA LEU A 134 -8.76 -7.03 2.76
C LEU A 134 -7.86 -7.16 3.99
N LYS A 135 -8.30 -6.70 5.17
CA LYS A 135 -7.55 -6.88 6.43
C LYS A 135 -7.42 -8.36 6.79
N ALA A 136 -8.49 -9.14 6.64
CA ALA A 136 -8.46 -10.58 6.86
C ALA A 136 -7.48 -11.28 5.90
N LYS A 137 -7.52 -10.92 4.61
CA LYS A 137 -6.58 -11.47 3.62
C LYS A 137 -5.13 -11.14 3.95
N ILE A 138 -4.83 -9.91 4.39
CA ILE A 138 -3.48 -9.52 4.80
C ILE A 138 -3.00 -10.36 5.99
N ALA A 139 -3.86 -10.58 6.99
CA ALA A 139 -3.53 -11.42 8.14
C ALA A 139 -3.24 -12.88 7.71
N GLU A 140 -4.09 -13.46 6.87
CA GLU A 140 -3.91 -14.81 6.33
C GLU A 140 -2.57 -14.96 5.60
N LEU A 141 -2.21 -13.99 4.74
CA LEU A 141 -0.95 -14.02 3.98
C LEU A 141 0.27 -13.90 4.89
N LYS A 142 0.19 -13.10 5.97
CA LYS A 142 1.26 -13.01 6.97
C LYS A 142 1.46 -14.34 7.70
N GLU A 143 0.38 -14.96 8.16
CA GLU A 143 0.46 -16.26 8.84
C GLU A 143 1.03 -17.37 7.95
N LYS A 144 0.68 -17.37 6.65
CA LYS A 144 1.24 -18.33 5.68
C LYS A 144 2.74 -18.13 5.50
N ALA A 145 3.17 -16.89 5.31
CA ALA A 145 4.59 -16.56 5.17
C ALA A 145 5.40 -16.95 6.42
N GLU A 146 4.86 -16.75 7.63
CA GLU A 146 5.51 -17.16 8.89
C GLU A 146 5.62 -18.69 9.02
N LYS A 147 4.59 -19.44 8.61
CA LYS A 147 4.60 -20.91 8.64
C LYS A 147 5.59 -21.50 7.63
N GLU A 148 5.68 -20.92 6.44
CA GLU A 148 6.63 -21.33 5.40
C GLU A 148 8.08 -21.08 5.82
N GLN A 149 8.35 -19.96 6.50
CA GLN A 149 9.67 -19.68 7.07
C GLN A 149 10.07 -20.67 8.16
N LYS A 150 9.12 -21.06 9.04
CA LYS A 150 9.37 -22.07 10.08
C LYS A 150 9.63 -23.46 9.48
N ALA A 151 8.83 -23.87 8.49
CA ALA A 151 9.01 -25.15 7.80
C ALA A 151 10.35 -25.22 7.01
N ALA A 152 10.79 -24.10 6.43
CA ALA A 152 12.09 -24.01 5.76
C ALA A 152 13.27 -24.07 6.75
N SER A 153 13.10 -23.60 7.99
CA SER A 153 14.13 -23.66 9.04
C SER A 153 14.30 -25.05 9.66
N GLU A 154 13.28 -25.92 9.58
CA GLU A 154 13.30 -27.27 10.16
C GLU A 154 13.92 -28.35 9.25
N THR A 155 14.34 -28.02 8.02
CA THR A 155 14.87 -29.00 7.05
C THR A 155 16.42 -29.04 6.96
N THR A 156 17.15 -28.28 7.78
CA THR A 156 18.63 -28.32 7.80
C THR A 156 19.13 -28.95 9.10
N THR A 157 19.45 -30.25 9.08
CA THR A 157 20.06 -30.94 10.23
C THR A 157 21.59 -30.94 10.12
N GLN A 158 22.22 -30.11 10.98
CA GLN A 158 23.49 -30.27 11.75
C GLN A 158 24.88 -30.23 11.07
N PRO A 159 25.99 -29.90 11.79
CA PRO A 159 26.14 -29.79 13.27
C PRO A 159 26.75 -28.46 13.81
N GLU A 160 26.71 -28.40 15.15
CA GLU A 160 27.23 -27.43 16.12
C GLU A 160 28.55 -26.73 15.78
N GLU A 161 28.63 -25.42 16.05
CA GLU A 161 29.83 -24.78 16.60
C GLU A 161 29.44 -23.53 17.40
N THR A 162 29.95 -23.50 18.63
CA THR A 162 29.77 -22.47 19.66
C THR A 162 30.58 -21.22 19.35
N THR A 163 29.99 -20.03 19.54
CA THR A 163 30.71 -18.87 20.09
C THR A 163 29.72 -17.97 20.83
N ASP A 164 30.02 -17.72 22.10
CA ASP A 164 29.44 -16.66 22.92
C ASP A 164 29.71 -15.30 22.26
N GLU A 165 28.68 -14.54 21.91
CA GLU A 165 28.78 -13.10 21.68
C GLU A 165 27.60 -12.40 22.37
N GLU A 166 27.94 -11.41 23.18
CA GLU A 166 27.07 -10.70 24.11
C GLU A 166 25.89 -10.02 23.40
N ASP A 167 24.68 -10.34 23.84
CA ASP A 167 23.43 -9.70 23.41
C ASP A 167 23.45 -8.20 23.78
N VAL A 168 23.69 -7.34 22.79
CA VAL A 168 23.36 -5.93 22.90
C VAL A 168 21.89 -5.78 22.55
N GLU A 169 21.03 -5.51 23.55
CA GLU A 169 19.62 -5.19 23.31
C GLU A 169 19.53 -3.99 22.35
N LEU A 170 18.97 -4.21 21.15
CA LEU A 170 18.73 -3.20 20.14
C LEU A 170 17.23 -2.91 20.08
N GLU A 171 16.87 -1.64 20.23
CA GLU A 171 15.52 -1.14 20.03
C GLU A 171 15.37 -0.53 18.63
N TYR A 172 14.13 -0.18 18.25
CA TYR A 172 13.86 0.44 16.96
C TYR A 172 13.40 1.89 17.15
N CYS A 173 14.00 2.81 16.39
CA CYS A 173 13.60 4.22 16.40
C CYS A 173 12.17 4.41 15.90
N TRP A 174 11.32 5.09 16.68
CA TRP A 174 9.91 5.34 16.33
C TRP A 174 9.74 6.17 15.05
N TYR A 175 10.70 7.04 14.72
CA TYR A 175 10.57 8.00 13.64
C TYR A 175 11.02 7.46 12.27
N CYS A 176 12.02 6.58 12.24
CA CYS A 176 12.61 6.08 10.98
C CYS A 176 12.75 4.55 10.91
N GLY A 177 12.46 3.82 11.98
CA GLY A 177 12.50 2.35 12.01
C GLY A 177 13.89 1.72 11.98
N LYS A 178 14.97 2.50 12.13
CA LYS A 178 16.34 1.96 12.22
C LYS A 178 16.63 1.40 13.61
N GLN A 179 17.48 0.37 13.69
CA GLN A 179 17.97 -0.19 14.95
C GLN A 179 18.85 0.83 15.68
N ILE A 180 18.63 0.98 16.98
CA ILE A 180 19.40 1.82 17.91
C ILE A 180 19.70 1.03 19.20
N PRO A 181 20.77 1.36 19.94
CA PRO A 181 21.03 0.74 21.24
C PRO A 181 19.87 0.97 22.22
N ALA A 182 19.49 -0.05 23.01
CA ALA A 182 18.42 0.06 24.00
C ALA A 182 18.71 1.19 25.02
N GLY A 183 17.69 2.01 25.28
CA GLY A 183 17.79 3.14 26.23
C GLY A 183 18.23 4.48 25.63
N GLN A 184 18.40 4.59 24.31
CA GLN A 184 18.49 5.89 23.62
C GLN A 184 17.12 6.31 23.10
N GLU A 185 16.53 7.37 23.68
CA GLU A 185 15.24 7.93 23.22
C GLU A 185 15.35 8.66 21.86
N GLU A 186 16.57 8.96 21.40
CA GLU A 186 16.81 9.76 20.20
C GLU A 186 17.83 9.10 19.27
N CYS A 187 17.45 8.92 18.01
CA CYS A 187 18.30 8.39 16.96
C CYS A 187 19.32 9.46 16.50
N PRO A 188 20.64 9.21 16.52
CA PRO A 188 21.65 10.18 16.06
C PRO A 188 21.47 10.63 14.60
N SER A 189 20.81 9.80 13.78
CA SER A 189 20.48 10.11 12.38
C SER A 189 19.22 10.97 12.23
N CYS A 190 18.41 11.14 13.29
CA CYS A 190 17.15 11.89 13.27
C CYS A 190 17.18 13.13 14.17
N ALA A 191 18.20 13.26 15.03
CA ALA A 191 18.35 14.37 15.98
C ALA A 191 18.51 15.75 15.29
N ASP A 192 18.96 15.79 14.03
CA ASP A 192 19.12 17.03 13.25
C ASP A 192 17.86 17.48 12.49
N LEU A 193 16.72 16.79 12.66
CA LEU A 193 15.45 17.09 11.98
C LEU A 193 14.39 17.73 12.90
N LEU A 194 14.81 18.28 14.05
CA LEU A 194 13.99 19.13 14.93
C LEU A 194 14.41 20.60 14.86
#